data_AF-A0A7V3WG00-F1
#
_entry.id   AF-A0A7V3WG00-F1
#
_cell.length_a   1.000
_cell.length_b   1.000
_cell.length_c   1.000
_cell.angle_alpha   90.00
_cell.angle_beta   90.00
_cell.angle_gamma   90.00
#
_symmetry.space_group_name_H-M   'P 1'
#
loop_
_entity.id
_entity.type
_entity.pdbx_description
1 polymer ?
#
loop_
_entity_poly.entity_id
_entity_poly.type
_entity_poly.pdbx_seq_one_letter_code
_entity_poly.pdbx_strand_id
1 'polypeptide(L)' 'MIKEQELIKMAIKARKKGVATLTGFRVGVALEGRSGKIYTAANF' A
#
# COMPACT_ATOMS: atom_id res chain seq x y z
N MET A 1 -12.46 10.21 5.82
CA MET A 1 -11.16 10.85 5.56
C MET A 1 -10.20 10.42 6.63
N ILE A 2 -9.33 9.49 6.26
CA ILE A 2 -8.26 9.02 7.12
C ILE A 2 -7.11 10.02 7.07
N LYS A 3 -6.30 10.10 8.13
CA LYS A 3 -5.09 10.92 8.11
C LYS A 3 -4.09 10.32 7.12
N GLU A 4 -3.41 11.17 6.37
CA GLU A 4 -2.38 10.77 5.40
C GLU A 4 -1.32 9.83 6.02
N GLN A 5 -0.92 10.12 7.26
CA GLN A 5 0.04 9.30 8.02
C GLN A 5 -0.42 7.84 8.18
N GLU A 6 -1.72 7.59 8.31
CA GLU A 6 -2.26 6.23 8.40
C GLU A 6 -2.26 5.53 7.05
N LEU A 7 -2.53 6.23 5.94
CA LEU A 7 -2.38 5.68 4.60
C LEU A 7 -0.93 5.29 4.30
N ILE A 8 0.03 6.14 4.70
CA ILE A 8 1.46 5.86 4.55
C ILE A 8 1.83 4.60 5.34
N LYS A 9 1.39 4.46 6.60
CA LYS A 9 1.62 3.24 7.40
C LYS A 9 1.05 1.99 6.72
N MET A 10 -0.16 2.09 6.17
CA MET A 10 -0.80 0.99 5.46
C MET A 10 -0.07 0.62 4.16
N ALA A 11 0.40 1.60 3.39
CA ALA A 11 1.19 1.37 2.18
C ALA A 11 2.54 0.70 2.50
N ILE A 12 3.21 1.12 3.58
CA ILE A 12 4.44 0.48 4.08
C ILE A 12 4.17 -0.96 4.49
N LYS A 13 3.03 -1.24 5.12
CA LYS A 13 2.63 -2.62 5.47
C LYS A 13 2.34 -3.45 4.22
N ALA A 14 1.67 -2.88 3.22
CA ALA A 14 1.36 -3.55 1.96
C ALA A 14 2.63 -3.90 1.17
N ARG A 15 3.62 -2.99 1.12
CA ARG A 15 4.93 -3.19 0.47
C ARG A 15 5.62 -4.49 0.89
N LYS A 16 5.46 -4.92 2.14
CA LYS A 16 6.06 -6.17 2.66
C LYS A 16 5.56 -7.42 1.91
N LYS A 17 4.37 -7.37 1.33
CA LYS A 17 3.74 -8.43 0.54
C LYS A 17 4.16 -8.42 -0.93
N GLY A 18 4.84 -7.37 -1.39
CA GLY A 18 5.25 -7.26 -2.78
C GLY A 18 6.26 -8.36 -3.16
N VAL A 19 6.03 -8.97 -4.31
CA VAL A 19 7.00 -9.86 -4.96
C VAL A 19 7.76 -9.01 -5.96
N ALA A 20 9.09 -9.10 -5.94
CA ALA A 20 9.96 -8.29 -6.78
C ALA A 20 11.28 -9.04 -6.98
N THR A 21 11.18 -10.28 -7.47
CA THR A 21 12.33 -11.19 -7.59
C THR A 21 13.36 -10.68 -8.59
N LEU A 22 12.90 -10.06 -9.69
CA LEU A 22 13.79 -9.56 -10.75
C LEU A 22 14.47 -8.24 -10.37
N THR A 23 13.75 -7.33 -9.70
CA THR A 23 14.24 -5.95 -9.47
C THR A 23 14.74 -5.70 -8.05
N GLY A 24 14.36 -6.52 -7.07
CA GLY A 24 14.58 -6.25 -5.65
C GLY A 24 13.79 -5.05 -5.11
N PHE A 25 12.99 -4.38 -5.94
CA PHE A 25 12.31 -3.13 -5.59
C PHE A 25 10.81 -3.36 -5.30
N ARG A 26 10.47 -3.40 -4.01
CA ARG A 26 9.09 -3.55 -3.54
C ARG A 26 8.40 -2.21 -3.38
N VAL A 27 7.18 -2.11 -3.91
CA VAL A 27 6.28 -0.95 -3.83
C VAL A 27 4.96 -1.42 -3.21
N GLY A 28 4.40 -0.59 -2.33
CA GLY A 28 3.08 -0.80 -1.75
C GLY A 28 2.25 0.47 -1.86
N VAL A 29 0.94 0.31 -1.97
CA VAL A 29 -0.03 1.41 -2.07
C VAL A 29 -1.19 1.19 -1.11
N ALA A 30 -1.73 2.30 -0.58
CA ALA A 30 -2.99 2.34 0.15
C ALA A 30 -3.87 3.44 -0.46
N LEU A 31 -5.14 3.14 -0.68
CA LEU A 31 -6.13 4.02 -1.32
C LEU A 31 -7.37 4.14 -0.43
N GLU A 32 -7.77 5.36 -0.10
CA GLU A 32 -9.09 5.64 0.49
C GLU A 32 -10.12 5.85 -0.64
N GLY A 33 -11.11 4.97 -0.72
CA GLY A 33 -12.24 5.13 -1.64
C GLY A 33 -13.28 6.12 -1.11
N ARG A 34 -14.22 6.56 -1.96
CA ARG A 34 -15.26 7.53 -1.60
C ARG A 34 -16.11 7.14 -0.37
N SER A 35 -16.30 5.84 -0.12
CA SER A 35 -17.03 5.33 1.05
C SER A 35 -16.20 5.30 2.35
N GLY A 36 -14.94 5.74 2.33
CA GLY A 36 -13.99 5.58 3.43
C GLY A 36 -13.37 4.19 3.53
N LYS A 37 -13.75 3.25 2.63
CA LYS A 37 -13.12 1.93 2.56
C LYS A 37 -11.68 2.05 2.08
N ILE A 38 -10.78 1.36 2.76
CA ILE A 38 -9.36 1.32 2.41
C ILE A 38 -9.04 0.09 1.57
N TYR A 39 -8.29 0.29 0.50
CA TYR A 39 -7.74 -0.75 -0.36
C TYR A 39 -6.21 -0.72 -0.26
N THR A 40 -5.56 -1.87 -0.30
CA THR A 40 -4.09 -1.96 -0.32
C THR A 40 -3.63 -2.91 -1.41
N ALA A 41 -2.50 -2.61 -2.04
CA ALA A 41 -1.88 -3.47 -3.04
C ALA A 41 -0.35 -3.36 -2.97
N ALA A 42 0.34 -4.30 -3.62
CA ALA A 42 1.78 -4.30 -3.82
C ALA A 42 2.11 -4.85 -5.21
N ASN A 43 3.27 -4.49 -5.75
CA ASN A 43 3.73 -5.05 -7.03
C ASN A 43 4.09 -6.55 -6.90
N PHE A 44 4.00 -7.26 -8.03
CA PHE A 44 4.40 -8.66 -8.18
C PHE A 44 5.57 -8.77 -9.15
#